data_AF-A0A949YJN9-F1
#
_entry.id   AF-A0A949YJN9-F1
#
_cell.length_a   1.000
_cell.length_b   1.000
_cell.length_c   1.000
_cell.angle_alpha   90.00
_cell.angle_beta   90.00
_cell.angle_gamma   90.00
#
_symmetry.space_group_name_H-M   'P 1'
#
loop_
_entity.id
_entity.type
_entity.pdbx_description
1 polymer ?
#
loop_
_entity_poly.entity_id
_entity_poly.type
_entity_poly.pdbx_seq_one_letter_code
_entity_poly.pdbx_strand_id
1 'polypeptide(L)'
;MKRRVPKHIFPQGPVLHQRRRRRFTRLLVEPLEDRTMLSVLVVNNGTDAPVSNELSLREAIALANADAAAGTSDTITFDPSLGSSTINLTQGQLELSGAGAGTITIDGSSPSTSVTLEAGNGSRVFQIDSGVQAVITNLNIEDGFVAYGPVTSNNGGGIFNAGKLIVSNANLSNNYASSGGAIENTGTLTLSNTTLAKNNVSISGGAIDNSGTLVVNDSTFTSNTAPSGAGISNDGTLTIVNSIFSGNSAANSGGAINNFNSGTLTINGGFFTGNHATNAGAIDNTSS
;
A
#
# COMPACT_ATOMS: atom_id res chain seq x y z
N MET A 1 105.21 -16.52 59.64
CA MET A 1 104.49 -17.54 58.84
C MET A 1 103.05 -17.06 58.64
N LYS A 2 102.63 -16.69 57.42
CA LYS A 2 101.71 -17.48 56.57
C LYS A 2 100.41 -17.83 57.35
N ARG A 3 99.21 -17.33 57.02
CA ARG A 3 98.48 -17.48 55.74
C ARG A 3 97.31 -16.47 55.64
N ARG A 4 97.16 -15.87 54.45
CA ARG A 4 95.92 -15.18 54.00
C ARG A 4 94.84 -16.23 53.70
N VAL A 5 93.59 -15.95 54.07
CA VAL A 5 92.40 -16.70 53.65
C VAL A 5 91.58 -15.82 52.68
N PRO A 6 91.06 -16.32 51.55
CA PRO A 6 90.47 -15.48 50.50
C PRO A 6 89.00 -15.12 50.77
N LYS A 7 88.60 -13.91 50.36
CA LYS A 7 87.20 -13.46 50.25
C LYS A 7 86.55 -14.14 49.03
N HIS A 8 85.44 -14.85 49.24
CA HIS A 8 84.57 -15.29 48.15
C HIS A 8 83.63 -14.15 47.73
N ILE A 9 83.70 -13.81 46.44
CA ILE A 9 82.80 -12.89 45.73
C ILE A 9 81.80 -13.77 44.98
N PHE A 10 80.51 -13.63 45.27
CA PHE A 10 79.44 -14.19 44.45
C PHE A 10 79.08 -13.18 43.34
N PRO A 11 78.98 -13.58 42.06
CA PRO A 11 78.52 -12.68 41.01
C PRO A 11 76.99 -12.48 41.09
N GLN A 12 76.56 -11.23 41.03
CA GLN A 12 75.17 -10.82 40.84
C GLN A 12 74.71 -11.22 39.43
N GLY A 13 73.61 -11.97 39.33
CA GLY A 13 72.95 -12.28 38.05
C GLY A 13 72.30 -11.04 37.42
N PRO A 14 72.02 -11.06 36.10
CA PRO A 14 71.53 -9.89 35.39
C PRO A 14 70.08 -9.54 35.75
N VAL A 15 69.82 -8.25 35.93
CA VAL A 15 68.50 -7.67 36.18
C VAL A 15 67.68 -7.72 34.89
N LEU A 16 66.59 -8.50 34.88
CA LEU A 16 65.61 -8.52 33.78
C LEU A 16 64.77 -7.23 33.80
N HIS A 17 64.99 -6.34 32.85
CA HIS A 17 64.06 -5.24 32.58
C HIS A 17 62.80 -5.77 31.89
N GLN A 18 61.68 -5.81 32.64
CA GLN A 18 60.35 -6.00 32.07
C GLN A 18 60.00 -4.83 31.15
N ARG A 19 60.03 -5.07 29.84
CA ARG A 19 59.42 -4.17 28.85
C ARG A 19 57.90 -4.18 29.04
N ARG A 20 57.34 -3.06 29.53
CA ARG A 20 55.89 -2.80 29.54
C ARG A 20 55.36 -2.88 28.11
N ARG A 21 54.56 -3.92 27.81
CA ARG A 21 53.75 -3.97 26.59
C ARG A 21 52.71 -2.83 26.65
N ARG A 22 52.80 -1.88 25.73
CA ARG A 22 51.74 -0.89 25.50
C ARG A 22 50.51 -1.65 25.03
N ARG A 23 49.42 -1.61 25.80
CA ARG A 23 48.10 -2.04 25.35
C ARG A 23 47.64 -1.03 24.31
N PHE A 24 47.61 -1.42 23.05
CA PHE A 24 46.80 -0.72 22.06
C PHE A 24 45.35 -1.14 22.29
N THR A 25 44.55 -0.25 22.90
CA THR A 25 43.10 -0.35 22.84
C THR A 25 42.70 -0.19 21.38
N ARG A 26 42.25 -1.27 20.76
CA ARG A 26 41.65 -1.21 19.43
C ARG A 26 40.35 -0.42 19.60
N LEU A 27 40.27 0.77 19.01
CA LEU A 27 39.01 1.50 18.87
C LEU A 27 38.07 0.59 18.07
N LEU A 28 37.05 0.07 18.73
CA LEU A 28 35.91 -0.54 18.05
C LEU A 28 35.10 0.62 17.49
N VAL A 29 35.06 0.72 16.17
CA VAL A 29 34.04 1.51 15.50
C VAL A 29 32.78 0.67 15.60
N GLU A 30 31.88 1.02 16.51
CA GLU A 30 30.52 0.51 16.44
C GLU A 30 29.89 1.11 15.18
N PRO A 31 29.35 0.29 14.27
CA PRO A 31 28.55 0.83 13.19
C PRO A 31 27.40 1.60 13.86
N LEU A 32 27.29 2.90 13.56
CA LEU A 32 26.09 3.65 13.84
C LEU A 32 24.93 2.82 13.28
N GLU A 33 24.01 2.42 14.15
CA GLU A 33 22.72 1.89 13.70
C GLU A 33 22.19 2.86 12.64
N ASP A 34 21.73 2.31 11.52
CA ASP A 34 21.18 3.09 10.44
C ASP A 34 19.96 3.84 10.97
N ARG A 35 20.14 5.11 11.35
CA ARG A 35 19.07 5.99 11.75
C ARG A 35 18.42 6.52 10.49
N THR A 36 17.76 5.65 9.74
CA THR A 36 16.77 6.08 8.76
C THR A 36 15.60 6.65 9.54
N MET A 37 15.65 7.97 9.81
CA MET A 37 14.42 8.66 10.22
C MET A 37 13.41 8.43 9.11
N LEU A 38 12.22 7.96 9.48
CA LEU A 38 11.05 8.04 8.62
C LEU A 38 10.95 9.49 8.12
N SER A 39 11.11 9.69 6.82
CA SER A 39 10.93 11.00 6.23
C SER A 39 9.42 11.25 6.15
N VAL A 40 8.99 12.40 6.69
CA VAL A 40 7.59 12.84 6.63
C VAL A 40 7.50 13.97 5.62
N LEU A 41 6.79 13.72 4.53
CA LEU A 41 6.49 14.68 3.48
C LEU A 41 5.11 15.25 3.75
N VAL A 42 5.00 16.57 3.99
CA VAL A 42 3.71 17.21 4.30
C VAL A 42 3.20 17.92 3.05
N VAL A 43 2.13 17.40 2.46
CA VAL A 43 1.41 18.01 1.34
C VAL A 43 0.64 19.22 1.86
N ASN A 44 1.00 20.41 1.39
CA ASN A 44 0.31 21.66 1.72
C ASN A 44 -0.22 22.40 0.47
N ASN A 45 -0.01 21.84 -0.72
CA ASN A 45 -0.61 22.28 -1.96
C ASN A 45 -1.81 21.37 -2.32
N GLY A 46 -3.00 21.94 -2.34
CA GLY A 46 -4.25 21.25 -2.70
C GLY A 46 -4.47 21.09 -4.22
N THR A 47 -3.51 21.50 -5.04
CA THR A 47 -3.56 21.33 -6.51
C THR A 47 -2.65 20.20 -6.97
N ASP A 48 -2.94 19.64 -8.14
CA ASP A 48 -2.12 18.59 -8.75
C ASP A 48 -0.85 19.14 -9.43
N ALA A 49 -0.80 20.46 -9.70
CA ALA A 49 0.34 21.13 -10.32
C ALA A 49 1.27 21.76 -9.28
N PRO A 50 2.58 21.90 -9.57
CA PRO A 50 3.51 22.57 -8.67
C PRO A 50 3.11 24.02 -8.38
N VAL A 51 3.19 24.41 -7.10
CA VAL A 51 3.02 25.79 -6.63
C VAL A 51 4.28 26.19 -5.87
N SER A 52 4.77 27.41 -6.13
CA SER A 52 6.03 27.88 -5.55
C SER A 52 5.98 27.92 -4.01
N ASN A 53 6.94 27.27 -3.37
CA ASN A 53 7.06 27.11 -1.90
C ASN A 53 6.00 26.22 -1.24
N GLU A 54 5.30 25.40 -2.03
CA GLU A 54 4.38 24.38 -1.52
C GLU A 54 4.78 23.00 -2.08
N LEU A 55 4.29 21.94 -1.47
CA LEU A 55 4.50 20.56 -1.88
C LEU A 55 3.15 19.95 -2.27
N SER A 56 2.99 19.61 -3.56
CA SER A 56 1.84 18.85 -4.04
C SER A 56 1.95 17.37 -3.69
N LEU A 57 0.82 16.66 -3.71
CA LEU A 57 0.81 15.20 -3.54
C LEU A 57 1.66 14.49 -4.61
N ARG A 58 1.64 14.99 -5.85
CA ARG A 58 2.42 14.40 -6.95
C ARG A 58 3.93 14.55 -6.73
N GLU A 59 4.37 15.72 -6.26
CA GLU A 59 5.79 15.93 -5.91
C GLU A 59 6.19 15.07 -4.72
N ALA A 60 5.35 14.96 -3.69
CA ALA A 60 5.60 14.10 -2.54
C ALA A 60 5.74 12.62 -2.94
N ILE A 61 4.87 12.13 -3.83
CA ILE A 61 4.96 10.75 -4.37
C ILE A 61 6.24 10.55 -5.18
N ALA A 62 6.66 11.53 -5.98
CA ALA A 62 7.90 11.43 -6.74
C ALA A 62 9.13 11.29 -5.84
N LEU A 63 9.18 12.02 -4.72
CA LEU A 63 10.23 11.88 -3.70
C LEU A 63 10.17 10.50 -3.04
N ALA A 64 8.98 10.09 -2.59
CA ALA A 64 8.77 8.79 -1.93
C ALA A 64 9.11 7.60 -2.83
N ASN A 65 8.86 7.70 -4.14
CA ASN A 65 9.26 6.68 -5.10
C ASN A 65 10.78 6.51 -5.17
N ALA A 66 11.55 7.61 -5.16
CA ALA A 66 13.00 7.56 -5.23
C ALA A 66 13.60 6.91 -3.97
N ASP A 67 13.09 7.28 -2.80
CA ASP A 67 13.54 6.75 -1.52
C ASP A 67 13.12 5.29 -1.33
N ALA A 68 11.90 4.92 -1.72
CA ALA A 68 11.44 3.53 -1.68
C ALA A 68 12.27 2.59 -2.56
N ALA A 69 12.64 3.03 -3.76
CA ALA A 69 13.55 2.30 -4.65
C ALA A 69 14.95 2.14 -4.05
N ALA A 70 15.41 3.10 -3.24
CA ALA A 70 16.66 3.02 -2.49
C ALA A 70 16.56 2.19 -1.19
N GLY A 71 15.36 1.72 -0.83
CA GLY A 71 15.11 0.92 0.37
C GLY A 71 14.68 1.74 1.60
N THR A 72 14.51 3.05 1.46
CA THR A 72 14.05 3.96 2.52
C THR A 72 12.53 4.09 2.48
N SER A 73 11.87 4.18 3.64
CA SER A 73 10.42 4.34 3.70
C SER A 73 10.02 5.76 4.02
N ASP A 74 9.02 6.27 3.30
CA ASP A 74 8.49 7.62 3.45
C ASP A 74 7.02 7.60 3.85
N THR A 75 6.63 8.61 4.63
CA THR A 75 5.23 8.88 4.96
C THR A 75 4.82 10.24 4.43
N ILE A 76 3.88 10.23 3.51
CA ILE A 76 3.21 11.41 2.97
C ILE A 76 1.98 11.69 3.83
N THR A 77 1.92 12.89 4.40
CA THR A 77 0.80 13.39 5.19
C THR A 77 0.23 14.65 4.56
N PHE A 78 -0.90 15.13 5.06
CA PHE A 78 -1.53 16.35 4.57
C PHE A 78 -1.55 17.41 5.66
N ASP A 79 -1.29 18.65 5.26
CA ASP A 79 -1.50 19.82 6.10
C ASP A 79 -2.98 19.86 6.54
N PRO A 80 -3.28 20.11 7.83
CA PRO A 80 -4.67 20.14 8.32
C PRO A 80 -5.61 21.08 7.55
N SER A 81 -5.07 22.13 6.91
CA SER A 81 -5.85 23.05 6.08
C SER A 81 -6.46 22.41 4.83
N LEU A 82 -5.96 21.24 4.41
CA LEU A 82 -6.50 20.47 3.29
C LEU A 82 -7.68 19.57 3.68
N GLY A 83 -8.13 19.58 4.94
CA GLY A 83 -9.29 18.80 5.36
C GLY A 83 -10.55 19.11 4.54
N SER A 84 -11.21 18.07 4.01
CA SER A 84 -12.35 18.18 3.08
C SER A 84 -12.03 18.82 1.72
N SER A 85 -10.76 19.06 1.41
CA SER A 85 -10.38 19.52 0.07
C SER A 85 -10.47 18.38 -0.93
N THR A 86 -10.74 18.76 -2.18
CA THR A 86 -10.62 17.87 -3.33
C THR A 86 -9.37 18.25 -4.12
N ILE A 87 -8.43 17.32 -4.25
CA ILE A 87 -7.29 17.43 -5.15
C ILE A 87 -7.71 16.82 -6.49
N ASN A 88 -7.97 17.68 -7.47
CA ASN A 88 -8.34 17.28 -8.82
C ASN A 88 -7.10 16.87 -9.62
N LEU A 89 -7.02 15.60 -10.03
CA LEU A 89 -5.92 15.11 -10.85
C LEU A 89 -6.09 15.59 -12.30
N THR A 90 -5.16 16.42 -12.74
CA THR A 90 -5.17 17.03 -14.08
C THR A 90 -4.01 16.55 -14.94
N GLN A 91 -3.02 15.88 -14.33
CA GLN A 91 -1.82 15.36 -14.98
C GLN A 91 -1.83 13.82 -15.10
N GLY A 92 -3.01 13.21 -14.98
CA GLY A 92 -3.19 11.76 -14.99
C GLY A 92 -3.06 11.11 -13.61
N GLN A 93 -2.92 9.79 -13.59
CA GLN A 93 -2.87 8.99 -12.36
C GLN A 93 -1.67 9.35 -11.48
N LEU A 94 -1.80 9.08 -10.18
CA LEU A 94 -0.71 9.09 -9.22
C LEU A 94 -0.05 7.71 -9.20
N GLU A 95 1.18 7.64 -9.69
CA GLU A 95 1.92 6.37 -9.85
C GLU A 95 2.91 6.18 -8.70
N LEU A 96 2.77 5.06 -7.98
CA LEU A 96 3.73 4.58 -7.01
C LEU A 96 4.58 3.52 -7.71
N SER A 97 5.84 3.89 -7.99
CA SER A 97 6.79 3.16 -8.83
C SER A 97 8.11 2.83 -8.11
N GLY A 98 8.25 3.19 -6.83
CA GLY A 98 9.43 2.92 -6.00
C GLY A 98 9.61 1.44 -5.65
N ALA A 99 9.84 0.59 -6.65
CA ALA A 99 10.00 -0.86 -6.46
C ALA A 99 11.28 -1.14 -5.65
N GLY A 100 11.12 -1.74 -4.47
CA GLY A 100 12.22 -1.89 -3.52
C GLY A 100 11.76 -2.35 -2.14
N ALA A 101 12.68 -2.32 -1.18
CA ALA A 101 12.39 -2.70 0.20
C ALA A 101 11.68 -1.60 0.99
N GLY A 102 11.74 -0.34 0.54
CA GLY A 102 11.07 0.78 1.17
C GLY A 102 9.56 0.73 0.96
N THR A 103 8.81 1.33 1.89
CA THR A 103 7.36 1.45 1.84
C THR A 103 6.96 2.89 1.60
N ILE A 104 6.03 3.13 0.69
CA ILE A 104 5.40 4.43 0.47
C ILE A 104 4.08 4.46 1.26
N THR A 105 3.99 5.31 2.27
CA THR A 105 2.76 5.49 3.04
C THR A 105 2.11 6.82 2.68
N ILE A 106 0.82 6.82 2.34
CA ILE A 106 0.01 8.03 2.17
C ILE A 106 -1.07 8.02 3.25
N ASP A 107 -0.96 8.96 4.19
CA ASP A 107 -1.82 9.04 5.38
C ASP A 107 -2.59 10.36 5.43
N GLY A 108 -3.89 10.27 5.15
CA GLY A 108 -4.86 11.35 5.25
C GLY A 108 -5.40 11.61 6.66
N SER A 109 -4.82 11.04 7.72
CA SER A 109 -5.35 11.15 9.10
C SER A 109 -5.09 12.48 9.79
N SER A 110 -4.12 13.26 9.30
CA SER A 110 -3.71 14.53 9.93
C SER A 110 -4.84 15.59 9.88
N PRO A 111 -5.52 15.82 8.75
CA PRO A 111 -6.75 16.60 8.74
C PRO A 111 -7.90 15.91 9.49
N SER A 112 -8.76 16.70 10.15
CA SER A 112 -9.92 16.17 10.88
C SER A 112 -11.03 15.59 9.99
N THR A 113 -10.94 15.83 8.68
CA THR A 113 -11.86 15.35 7.66
C THR A 113 -11.05 14.87 6.46
N SER A 114 -11.48 13.76 5.85
CA SER A 114 -10.73 13.11 4.77
C SER A 114 -10.49 14.04 3.59
N VAL A 115 -9.29 13.95 3.01
CA VAL A 115 -8.95 14.55 1.72
C VAL A 115 -9.53 13.69 0.60
N THR A 116 -10.12 14.32 -0.40
CA THR A 116 -10.63 13.65 -1.60
C THR A 116 -9.65 13.77 -2.74
N LEU A 117 -9.35 12.65 -3.39
CA LEU A 117 -8.59 12.58 -4.63
C LEU A 117 -9.55 12.21 -5.75
N GLU A 118 -9.70 13.10 -6.72
CA GLU A 118 -10.66 12.96 -7.80
C GLU A 118 -9.95 13.03 -9.15
N ALA A 119 -10.19 12.04 -10.03
CA ALA A 119 -9.60 12.06 -11.38
C ALA A 119 -10.55 12.61 -12.46
N GLY A 120 -11.71 13.13 -12.08
CA GLY A 120 -12.64 13.87 -12.94
C GLY A 120 -13.08 13.09 -14.19
N ASN A 121 -13.13 11.76 -14.11
CA ASN A 121 -13.31 10.84 -15.23
C ASN A 121 -12.25 10.91 -16.36
N GLY A 122 -11.08 11.49 -16.11
CA GLY A 122 -9.99 11.64 -17.09
C GLY A 122 -8.89 10.59 -17.01
N SER A 123 -8.76 9.91 -15.86
CA SER A 123 -7.74 8.87 -15.63
C SER A 123 -8.11 8.00 -14.42
N ARG A 124 -7.35 6.93 -14.19
CA ARG A 124 -7.34 6.22 -12.91
C ARG A 124 -6.76 7.12 -11.81
N VAL A 125 -7.14 6.94 -10.54
CA VAL A 125 -6.58 7.75 -9.44
C VAL A 125 -5.15 7.28 -9.09
N PHE A 126 -4.96 6.00 -8.75
CA PHE A 126 -3.67 5.44 -8.35
C PHE A 126 -3.24 4.24 -9.19
N GLN A 127 -1.94 4.13 -9.48
CA GLN A 127 -1.30 2.91 -9.95
C GLN A 127 -0.19 2.49 -8.99
N ILE A 128 -0.21 1.21 -8.58
CA ILE A 128 0.84 0.60 -7.76
C ILE A 128 1.59 -0.41 -8.62
N ASP A 129 2.85 -0.13 -8.93
CA ASP A 129 3.66 -0.98 -9.78
C ASP A 129 4.09 -2.28 -9.09
N SER A 130 4.46 -3.26 -9.92
CA SER A 130 5.03 -4.52 -9.43
C SER A 130 6.32 -4.26 -8.64
N GLY A 131 6.46 -4.94 -7.51
CA GLY A 131 7.61 -4.76 -6.60
C GLY A 131 7.49 -3.58 -5.64
N VAL A 132 6.42 -2.78 -5.72
CA VAL A 132 6.16 -1.66 -4.80
C VAL A 132 5.43 -2.16 -3.55
N GLN A 133 5.77 -1.57 -2.40
CA GLN A 133 5.05 -1.72 -1.14
C GLN A 133 4.40 -0.39 -0.77
N ALA A 134 3.07 -0.38 -0.65
CA ALA A 134 2.31 0.84 -0.43
C ALA A 134 1.26 0.69 0.67
N VAL A 135 1.03 1.77 1.41
CA VAL A 135 -0.06 1.91 2.37
C VAL A 135 -0.82 3.19 2.05
N ILE A 136 -2.14 3.10 1.90
CA ILE A 136 -3.03 4.24 1.66
C ILE A 136 -4.08 4.24 2.77
N THR A 137 -4.22 5.34 3.51
CA THR A 137 -5.20 5.42 4.59
C THR A 137 -5.85 6.80 4.74
N ASN A 138 -7.10 6.81 5.22
CA ASN A 138 -7.86 8.04 5.54
C ASN A 138 -8.11 8.97 4.34
N LEU A 139 -8.35 8.40 3.16
CA LEU A 139 -8.60 9.14 1.93
C LEU A 139 -9.92 8.76 1.28
N ASN A 140 -10.52 9.72 0.57
CA ASN A 140 -11.57 9.45 -0.40
C ASN A 140 -10.93 9.38 -1.80
N ILE A 141 -11.30 8.36 -2.57
CA ILE A 141 -10.82 8.10 -3.93
C ILE A 141 -12.05 8.02 -4.82
N GLU A 142 -12.26 9.08 -5.60
CA GLU A 142 -13.52 9.32 -6.29
C GLU A 142 -13.32 9.59 -7.79
N ASP A 143 -14.34 9.24 -8.56
CA ASP A 143 -14.46 9.55 -10.00
C ASP A 143 -13.21 9.19 -10.84
N GLY A 144 -12.54 8.11 -10.43
CA GLY A 144 -11.51 7.43 -11.20
C GLY A 144 -12.10 6.72 -12.41
N PHE A 145 -11.47 6.85 -13.58
CA PHE A 145 -12.01 6.38 -14.84
C PHE A 145 -10.97 5.74 -15.75
N VAL A 146 -11.26 4.52 -16.19
CA VAL A 146 -10.56 3.87 -17.30
C VAL A 146 -11.59 3.58 -18.39
N ALA A 147 -11.39 4.18 -19.56
CA ALA A 147 -12.29 4.01 -20.69
C ALA A 147 -12.38 2.54 -21.12
N TYR A 148 -13.55 2.16 -21.64
CA TYR A 148 -13.72 0.88 -22.32
C TYR A 148 -12.84 0.82 -23.56
N GLY A 149 -11.92 -0.14 -23.60
CA GLY A 149 -10.99 -0.39 -24.71
C GLY A 149 -10.75 -1.88 -24.91
N PRO A 150 -10.07 -2.30 -26.00
CA PRO A 150 -9.62 -3.68 -26.13
C PRO A 150 -8.83 -4.01 -24.87
N VAL A 151 -9.13 -5.17 -24.25
CA VAL A 151 -8.66 -5.59 -22.91
C VAL A 151 -7.14 -5.45 -22.77
N THR A 152 -6.68 -4.23 -22.50
CA THR A 152 -5.34 -3.97 -22.02
C THR A 152 -5.40 -4.28 -20.54
N SER A 153 -4.47 -5.09 -20.08
CA SER A 153 -4.41 -5.78 -18.78
C SER A 153 -4.39 -4.89 -17.51
N ASN A 154 -4.76 -3.61 -17.62
CA ASN A 154 -4.60 -2.60 -16.58
C ASN A 154 -5.89 -1.77 -16.44
N ASN A 155 -6.96 -2.35 -15.91
CA ASN A 155 -8.18 -1.70 -15.43
C ASN A 155 -8.07 -1.23 -13.96
N GLY A 156 -9.18 -0.84 -13.33
CA GLY A 156 -9.16 -0.13 -12.05
C GLY A 156 -9.47 1.35 -12.24
N GLY A 157 -10.68 1.81 -11.93
CA GLY A 157 -11.00 3.24 -12.02
C GLY A 157 -10.33 4.01 -10.89
N GLY A 158 -10.49 3.55 -9.65
CA GLY A 158 -9.79 4.14 -8.49
C GLY A 158 -8.33 3.73 -8.45
N ILE A 159 -8.07 2.42 -8.34
CA ILE A 159 -6.74 1.87 -8.09
C ILE A 159 -6.46 0.69 -9.02
N PHE A 160 -5.26 0.63 -9.57
CA PHE A 160 -4.67 -0.58 -10.13
C PHE A 160 -3.52 -1.03 -9.26
N ASN A 161 -3.61 -2.26 -8.76
CA ASN A 161 -2.57 -2.83 -7.90
C ASN A 161 -1.89 -4.04 -8.54
N ALA A 162 -0.62 -3.87 -8.91
CA ALA A 162 0.30 -4.94 -9.27
C ALA A 162 1.36 -5.22 -8.19
N GLY A 163 1.43 -4.39 -7.14
CA GLY A 163 2.36 -4.51 -6.03
C GLY A 163 1.74 -5.12 -4.77
N LYS A 164 2.24 -4.71 -3.60
CA LYS A 164 1.69 -5.03 -2.28
C LYS A 164 1.06 -3.77 -1.69
N LEU A 165 -0.26 -3.76 -1.63
CA LEU A 165 -1.04 -2.60 -1.19
C LEU A 165 -1.86 -2.92 0.06
N ILE A 166 -1.83 -2.02 1.03
CA ILE A 166 -2.79 -1.96 2.12
C ILE A 166 -3.62 -0.69 1.96
N VAL A 167 -4.95 -0.82 1.94
CA VAL A 167 -5.87 0.32 1.98
C VAL A 167 -6.72 0.22 3.23
N SER A 168 -6.77 1.30 4.03
CA SER A 168 -7.60 1.29 5.24
C SER A 168 -8.25 2.61 5.58
N ASN A 169 -9.41 2.57 6.23
CA ASN A 169 -10.18 3.77 6.62
C ASN A 169 -10.42 4.69 5.43
N ALA A 170 -10.74 4.12 4.26
CA ALA A 170 -10.88 4.86 3.02
C ALA A 170 -12.30 4.75 2.45
N ASN A 171 -12.66 5.67 1.57
CA ASN A 171 -13.85 5.58 0.74
C ASN A 171 -13.45 5.53 -0.73
N LEU A 172 -13.88 4.51 -1.47
CA LEU A 172 -13.71 4.41 -2.92
C LEU A 172 -15.09 4.45 -3.56
N SER A 173 -15.43 5.57 -4.20
CA SER A 173 -16.78 5.74 -4.75
C SER A 173 -16.86 6.37 -6.13
N ASN A 174 -17.93 6.00 -6.85
CA ASN A 174 -18.22 6.48 -8.21
C ASN A 174 -17.10 6.21 -9.23
N ASN A 175 -16.23 5.24 -8.96
CA ASN A 175 -15.17 4.88 -9.90
C ASN A 175 -15.69 3.96 -10.99
N TYR A 176 -15.13 4.09 -12.19
CA TYR A 176 -15.53 3.37 -13.39
C TYR A 176 -14.34 2.77 -14.14
N ALA A 177 -14.50 1.54 -14.60
CA ALA A 177 -13.56 0.87 -15.50
C ALA A 177 -14.26 -0.21 -16.31
N SER A 178 -13.53 -0.88 -17.21
CA SER A 178 -14.05 -2.10 -17.87
C SER A 178 -14.25 -3.22 -16.86
N SER A 179 -13.26 -3.43 -15.99
CA SER A 179 -13.31 -4.34 -14.83
C SER A 179 -12.72 -3.65 -13.60
N GLY A 180 -13.19 -4.01 -12.40
CA GLY A 180 -12.67 -3.45 -11.15
C GLY A 180 -12.94 -1.95 -11.03
N GLY A 181 -14.20 -1.56 -10.89
CA GLY A 181 -14.59 -0.14 -10.95
C GLY A 181 -13.81 0.71 -9.96
N ALA A 182 -13.75 0.28 -8.70
CA ALA A 182 -12.86 0.88 -7.72
C ALA A 182 -11.43 0.35 -7.82
N ILE A 183 -11.24 -0.98 -7.86
CA ILE A 183 -9.91 -1.59 -7.81
C ILE A 183 -9.80 -2.76 -8.78
N GLU A 184 -8.74 -2.79 -9.58
CA GLU A 184 -8.24 -4.04 -10.17
C GLU A 184 -7.00 -4.50 -9.40
N ASN A 185 -7.01 -5.74 -8.92
CA ASN A 185 -5.92 -6.34 -8.15
C ASN A 185 -5.31 -7.54 -8.87
N THR A 186 -4.07 -7.36 -9.32
CA THR A 186 -3.21 -8.43 -9.87
C THR A 186 -2.08 -8.81 -8.90
N GLY A 187 -1.81 -7.96 -7.90
CA GLY A 187 -0.82 -8.17 -6.84
C GLY A 187 -1.41 -8.70 -5.52
N THR A 188 -0.94 -8.17 -4.40
CA THR A 188 -1.46 -8.46 -3.06
C THR A 188 -2.16 -7.24 -2.49
N LEU A 189 -3.41 -7.40 -2.07
CA LEU A 189 -4.24 -6.33 -1.51
C LEU A 189 -4.83 -6.74 -0.17
N THR A 190 -4.71 -5.86 0.82
CA THR A 190 -5.49 -5.92 2.06
C THR A 190 -6.37 -4.68 2.18
N LEU A 191 -7.67 -4.88 2.33
CA LEU A 191 -8.64 -3.84 2.66
C LEU A 191 -9.08 -3.97 4.12
N SER A 192 -9.16 -2.86 4.84
CA SER A 192 -9.64 -2.81 6.22
C SER A 192 -10.43 -1.54 6.51
N ASN A 193 -11.63 -1.65 7.09
CA ASN A 193 -12.46 -0.48 7.41
C ASN A 193 -12.68 0.44 6.21
N THR A 194 -12.87 -0.13 5.02
CA THR A 194 -13.01 0.62 3.77
C THR A 194 -14.43 0.52 3.25
N THR A 195 -14.96 1.61 2.72
CA THR A 195 -16.23 1.62 1.98
C THR A 195 -15.96 1.67 0.49
N LEU A 196 -16.57 0.76 -0.27
CA LEU A 196 -16.57 0.75 -1.73
C LEU A 196 -18.02 0.92 -2.21
N ALA A 197 -18.34 2.10 -2.73
CA ALA A 197 -19.72 2.48 -3.00
C ALA A 197 -19.96 2.99 -4.42
N LYS A 198 -21.06 2.56 -5.04
CA LYS A 198 -21.52 3.10 -6.34
C LYS A 198 -20.49 2.99 -7.46
N ASN A 199 -19.57 2.04 -7.38
CA ASN A 199 -18.63 1.78 -8.46
C ASN A 199 -19.35 0.97 -9.55
N ASN A 200 -19.03 1.28 -10.81
CA ASN A 200 -19.75 0.76 -11.96
C ASN A 200 -18.77 0.28 -13.03
N VAL A 201 -19.08 -0.87 -13.64
CA VAL A 201 -18.24 -1.45 -14.70
C VAL A 201 -19.08 -2.05 -15.81
N SER A 202 -18.45 -2.24 -16.97
CA SER A 202 -19.07 -2.85 -18.15
C SER A 202 -18.82 -4.34 -18.30
N ILE A 203 -17.90 -4.95 -17.53
CA ILE A 203 -17.55 -6.38 -17.63
C ILE A 203 -17.75 -7.12 -16.30
N SER A 204 -16.89 -6.90 -15.31
CA SER A 204 -16.94 -7.64 -14.04
C SER A 204 -16.30 -6.87 -12.89
N GLY A 205 -16.69 -7.21 -11.65
CA GLY A 205 -16.08 -6.61 -10.46
C GLY A 205 -16.47 -5.15 -10.29
N GLY A 206 -17.75 -4.91 -9.98
CA GLY A 206 -18.30 -3.55 -9.91
C GLY A 206 -17.51 -2.65 -8.96
N ALA A 207 -17.11 -3.18 -7.80
CA ALA A 207 -16.05 -2.57 -6.99
C ALA A 207 -14.68 -3.15 -7.31
N ILE A 208 -14.48 -4.47 -7.16
CA ILE A 208 -13.16 -5.09 -7.28
C ILE A 208 -13.15 -6.21 -8.29
N ASP A 209 -12.14 -6.22 -9.15
CA ASP A 209 -11.75 -7.39 -9.95
C ASP A 209 -10.41 -7.93 -9.42
N ASN A 210 -10.40 -9.19 -9.00
CA ASN A 210 -9.26 -9.80 -8.31
C ASN A 210 -8.73 -11.02 -9.08
N SER A 211 -7.52 -10.91 -9.61
CA SER A 211 -6.72 -12.03 -10.12
C SER A 211 -5.50 -12.35 -9.25
N GLY A 212 -5.19 -11.49 -8.27
CA GLY A 212 -4.13 -11.68 -7.29
C GLY A 212 -4.60 -12.27 -5.95
N THR A 213 -4.00 -11.82 -4.86
CA THR A 213 -4.42 -12.15 -3.49
C THR A 213 -5.12 -10.97 -2.85
N LEU A 214 -6.33 -11.20 -2.33
CA LEU A 214 -7.17 -10.20 -1.70
C LEU A 214 -7.65 -10.66 -0.32
N VAL A 215 -7.41 -9.83 0.68
CA VAL A 215 -8.01 -9.95 2.02
C VAL A 215 -8.88 -8.72 2.28
N VAL A 216 -10.13 -8.96 2.67
CA VAL A 216 -11.11 -7.92 2.98
C VAL A 216 -11.56 -8.08 4.42
N ASN A 217 -11.28 -7.09 5.26
CA ASN A 217 -11.67 -7.08 6.67
C ASN A 217 -12.58 -5.88 6.95
N ASP A 218 -13.65 -6.10 7.72
CA ASP A 218 -14.47 -5.04 8.31
C ASP A 218 -14.86 -3.92 7.31
N SER A 219 -15.12 -4.30 6.06
CA SER A 219 -15.32 -3.36 4.95
C SER A 219 -16.76 -3.43 4.44
N THR A 220 -17.21 -2.37 3.77
CA THR A 220 -18.58 -2.27 3.23
C THR A 220 -18.55 -2.09 1.72
N PHE A 221 -19.26 -2.95 1.01
CA PHE A 221 -19.50 -2.89 -0.43
C PHE A 221 -20.98 -2.55 -0.64
N THR A 222 -21.27 -1.36 -1.15
CA THR A 222 -22.67 -0.93 -1.29
C THR A 222 -23.00 -0.34 -2.65
N SER A 223 -24.14 -0.75 -3.20
CA SER A 223 -24.69 -0.16 -4.43
C SER A 223 -23.73 -0.20 -5.64
N ASN A 224 -22.80 -1.15 -5.67
CA ASN A 224 -21.93 -1.36 -6.82
C ASN A 224 -22.68 -2.14 -7.91
N THR A 225 -22.34 -1.90 -9.17
CA THR A 225 -23.06 -2.47 -10.33
C THR A 225 -22.08 -3.04 -11.36
N ALA A 226 -22.37 -4.24 -11.86
CA ALA A 226 -21.60 -4.91 -12.91
C ALA A 226 -22.47 -5.89 -13.70
N PRO A 227 -22.01 -6.45 -14.81
CA PRO A 227 -22.60 -7.67 -15.35
C PRO A 227 -22.42 -8.89 -14.44
N SER A 228 -21.23 -9.07 -13.84
CA SER A 228 -20.92 -10.18 -12.93
C SER A 228 -20.10 -9.72 -11.73
N GLY A 229 -20.40 -10.24 -10.54
CA GLY A 229 -19.65 -9.92 -9.33
C GLY A 229 -19.70 -8.44 -8.99
N ALA A 230 -20.91 -7.90 -8.73
CA ALA A 230 -21.07 -6.44 -8.64
C ALA A 230 -20.34 -5.82 -7.45
N GLY A 231 -20.16 -6.55 -6.34
CA GLY A 231 -19.14 -6.21 -5.36
C GLY A 231 -17.76 -6.64 -5.83
N ILE A 232 -17.53 -7.96 -5.89
CA ILE A 232 -16.22 -8.54 -6.22
C ILE A 232 -16.37 -9.62 -7.31
N SER A 233 -15.53 -9.52 -8.33
CA SER A 233 -15.18 -10.58 -9.27
C SER A 233 -13.87 -11.21 -8.82
N ASN A 234 -13.83 -12.54 -8.66
CA ASN A 234 -12.64 -13.24 -8.18
C ASN A 234 -12.23 -14.39 -9.10
N ASP A 235 -11.03 -14.25 -9.67
CA ASP A 235 -10.27 -15.29 -10.39
C ASP A 235 -9.02 -15.74 -9.61
N GLY A 236 -8.64 -15.00 -8.55
CA GLY A 236 -7.49 -15.26 -7.69
C GLY A 236 -7.86 -15.81 -6.30
N THR A 237 -7.14 -15.42 -5.26
CA THR A 237 -7.44 -15.79 -3.87
C THR A 237 -8.17 -14.67 -3.14
N LEU A 238 -9.33 -14.97 -2.57
CA LEU A 238 -10.17 -14.03 -1.83
C LEU A 238 -10.48 -14.57 -0.43
N THR A 239 -10.11 -13.80 0.59
CA THR A 239 -10.56 -13.99 1.98
C THR A 239 -11.37 -12.80 2.44
N ILE A 240 -12.56 -13.06 2.97
CA ILE A 240 -13.47 -12.04 3.52
C ILE A 240 -13.67 -12.31 4.99
N VAL A 241 -13.54 -11.28 5.82
CA VAL A 241 -13.76 -11.31 7.26
C VAL A 241 -14.68 -10.17 7.65
N ASN A 242 -15.78 -10.49 8.34
CA ASN A 242 -16.70 -9.52 8.98
C ASN A 242 -17.14 -8.33 8.10
N SER A 243 -17.31 -8.55 6.80
CA SER A 243 -17.61 -7.48 5.84
C SER A 243 -19.07 -7.46 5.41
N ILE A 244 -19.55 -6.30 4.97
CA ILE A 244 -20.93 -6.07 4.57
C ILE A 244 -21.00 -5.89 3.05
N PHE A 245 -21.87 -6.63 2.39
CA PHE A 245 -22.25 -6.46 0.99
C PHE A 245 -23.73 -6.13 0.94
N SER A 246 -24.07 -4.91 0.56
CA SER A 246 -25.46 -4.44 0.56
C SER A 246 -25.89 -3.79 -0.76
N GLY A 247 -27.03 -4.20 -1.29
CA GLY A 247 -27.62 -3.52 -2.45
C GLY A 247 -26.75 -3.53 -3.72
N ASN A 248 -25.80 -4.45 -3.84
CA ASN A 248 -24.99 -4.60 -5.04
C ASN A 248 -25.82 -5.33 -6.11
N SER A 249 -25.68 -4.93 -7.38
CA SER A 249 -26.54 -5.42 -8.47
C SER A 249 -25.72 -5.91 -9.65
N ALA A 250 -25.74 -7.23 -9.88
CA ALA A 250 -25.17 -7.84 -11.08
C ALA A 250 -26.26 -8.14 -12.12
N ALA A 251 -26.00 -7.96 -13.41
CA ALA A 251 -26.96 -8.34 -14.44
C ALA A 251 -27.09 -9.86 -14.59
N ASN A 252 -25.96 -10.56 -14.56
CA ASN A 252 -25.85 -11.98 -14.90
C ASN A 252 -25.71 -12.83 -13.63
N SER A 253 -24.60 -12.72 -12.89
CA SER A 253 -24.40 -13.52 -11.70
C SER A 253 -23.57 -12.91 -10.59
N GLY A 254 -23.80 -13.39 -9.36
CA GLY A 254 -23.06 -12.96 -8.19
C GLY A 254 -23.34 -11.51 -7.84
N GLY A 255 -24.55 -11.23 -7.35
CA GLY A 255 -24.98 -9.85 -7.06
C GLY A 255 -24.05 -9.13 -6.08
N ALA A 256 -23.40 -9.87 -5.17
CA ALA A 256 -22.27 -9.38 -4.40
C ALA A 256 -20.94 -9.93 -4.91
N ILE A 257 -20.80 -11.26 -4.98
CA ILE A 257 -19.53 -11.91 -5.32
C ILE A 257 -19.78 -12.91 -6.44
N ASN A 258 -18.91 -12.88 -7.45
CA ASN A 258 -18.77 -13.98 -8.38
C ASN A 258 -17.36 -14.56 -8.26
N ASN A 259 -17.27 -15.82 -7.83
CA ASN A 259 -16.03 -16.58 -7.74
C ASN A 259 -15.95 -17.55 -8.91
N PHE A 260 -15.09 -17.24 -9.87
CA PHE A 260 -14.92 -17.98 -11.12
C PHE A 260 -14.07 -19.24 -10.93
N ASN A 261 -13.98 -20.06 -11.98
CA ASN A 261 -13.49 -21.44 -11.92
C ASN A 261 -12.06 -21.61 -11.36
N SER A 262 -11.20 -20.59 -11.47
CA SER A 262 -9.83 -20.62 -10.91
C SER A 262 -9.72 -19.98 -9.52
N GLY A 263 -10.77 -19.31 -9.04
CA GLY A 263 -10.74 -18.52 -7.82
C GLY A 263 -10.94 -19.35 -6.56
N THR A 264 -10.22 -18.99 -5.49
CA THR A 264 -10.47 -19.50 -4.13
C THR A 264 -11.21 -18.46 -3.32
N LEU A 265 -12.31 -18.85 -2.67
CA LEU A 265 -13.12 -18.00 -1.80
C LEU A 265 -13.21 -18.56 -0.39
N THR A 266 -12.78 -17.77 0.60
CA THR A 266 -13.00 -18.03 2.03
C THR A 266 -13.79 -16.88 2.65
N ILE A 267 -14.87 -17.18 3.36
CA ILE A 267 -15.70 -16.19 4.07
C ILE A 267 -15.78 -16.56 5.54
N ASN A 268 -15.39 -15.63 6.42
CA ASN A 268 -15.46 -15.75 7.86
C ASN A 268 -16.26 -14.57 8.44
N GLY A 269 -17.59 -14.75 8.49
CA GLY A 269 -18.51 -13.72 8.98
C GLY A 269 -18.80 -12.60 7.97
N GLY A 270 -19.79 -11.78 8.28
CA GLY A 270 -20.28 -10.69 7.42
C GLY A 270 -21.76 -10.80 7.07
N PHE A 271 -22.25 -9.84 6.29
CA PHE A 271 -23.66 -9.73 5.89
C PHE A 271 -23.80 -9.51 4.38
N PHE A 272 -24.74 -10.22 3.75
CA PHE A 272 -25.04 -10.11 2.32
C PHE A 272 -26.52 -9.75 2.13
N THR A 273 -26.86 -8.47 2.14
CA THR A 273 -28.25 -7.99 2.21
C THR A 273 -28.68 -7.27 0.95
N GLY A 274 -29.83 -7.65 0.37
CA GLY A 274 -30.40 -6.92 -0.77
C GLY A 274 -29.54 -6.92 -2.04
N ASN A 275 -28.57 -7.83 -2.15
CA ASN A 275 -27.81 -8.02 -3.38
C ASN A 275 -28.67 -8.74 -4.42
N HIS A 276 -28.50 -8.38 -5.69
CA HIS A 276 -29.36 -8.85 -6.77
C HIS A 276 -28.55 -9.33 -7.98
N ALA A 277 -28.95 -10.47 -8.54
CA ALA A 277 -28.48 -10.97 -9.83
C ALA A 277 -29.51 -11.93 -10.45
N THR A 278 -29.45 -12.13 -11.77
CA THR A 278 -30.27 -13.14 -12.45
C THR A 278 -29.95 -14.56 -11.95
N ASN A 279 -28.66 -14.88 -11.86
CA ASN A 279 -28.16 -16.14 -11.33
C ASN A 279 -27.42 -15.88 -10.01
N ALA A 280 -27.79 -16.55 -8.93
CA ALA A 280 -27.18 -16.39 -7.60
C ALA A 280 -27.17 -14.93 -7.08
N GLY A 281 -28.25 -14.56 -6.38
CA GLY A 281 -28.51 -13.17 -5.97
C GLY A 281 -27.42 -12.51 -5.13
N ALA A 282 -26.65 -13.28 -4.34
CA ALA A 282 -25.54 -12.75 -3.56
C ALA A 282 -24.19 -13.33 -4.02
N ILE A 283 -23.97 -14.62 -3.86
CA ILE A 283 -22.68 -15.26 -4.14
C ILE A 283 -22.89 -16.33 -5.21
N ASP A 284 -22.26 -16.14 -6.36
CA ASP A 284 -22.06 -17.19 -7.36
C ASP A 284 -20.67 -17.80 -7.14
N ASN A 285 -20.59 -19.12 -7.08
CA ASN A 285 -19.33 -19.82 -6.91
C ASN A 285 -19.26 -21.00 -7.89
N THR A 286 -18.45 -20.85 -8.93
CA THR A 286 -18.26 -21.86 -9.96
C THR A 286 -16.89 -22.54 -9.88
N SER A 287 -16.06 -22.21 -8.88
CA SER A 287 -14.79 -22.91 -8.62
C SER A 287 -15.01 -24.40 -8.35
N SER A 288 -14.30 -25.26 -9.09
CA SER A 288 -14.30 -26.72 -8.90
C SER A 288 -13.32 -27.17 -7.83
#